data_AF-W1VJM2-F1
#
_entry.id   AF-W1VJM2-F1
#
_cell.length_a   1.000
_cell.length_b   1.000
_cell.length_c   1.000
_cell.angle_alpha   90.00
_cell.angle_beta   90.00
_cell.angle_gamma   90.00
#
_symmetry.space_group_name_H-M   'P 1'
#
loop_
_entity.id
_entity.type
_entity.pdbx_description
1 polymer ?
#
loop_
_entity_poly.entity_id
_entity_poly.type
_entity_poly.pdbx_seq_one_letter_code
_entity_poly.pdbx_strand_id
1 'polypeptide(L)'
;WLWETASDRGWRWVPARVGAVSAEVVRDTDVPTPLAAQERLQLAVLTAWSLACALAWPALAWATTGRMDAYTATETAWRGSHLAPFQPWFTRAGWWVGDHLGWALLMAVLALTALALGSRALRALGPEAWTWCLGYVLYLLAFFDPTTSLFRLLLPLTPLAWALASACTKQGRLALACACLAGQALWISWVWDYSSISILWVP
;
A
#
# COMPACT_ATOMS: atom_id res chain seq x y z
N TRP A 1 -3.10 -0.40 23.92
CA TRP A 1 -3.41 -1.59 24.73
C TRP A 1 -2.93 -2.91 24.15
N LEU A 2 -3.52 -3.50 23.08
CA LEU A 2 -2.99 -4.74 22.45
C LEU A 2 -1.62 -4.54 21.76
N TRP A 3 -1.41 -3.36 21.19
CA TRP A 3 -0.13 -2.97 20.58
C TRP A 3 1.00 -2.78 21.60
N GLU A 4 0.70 -2.22 22.77
CA GLU A 4 1.67 -2.02 23.85
C GLU A 4 2.02 -3.35 24.53
N THR A 5 1.06 -4.24 24.74
CA THR A 5 1.32 -5.57 25.31
C THR A 5 2.09 -6.49 24.36
N ALA A 6 1.97 -6.30 23.05
CA ALA A 6 2.84 -6.98 22.07
C ALA A 6 4.28 -6.42 22.07
N SER A 7 4.44 -5.13 22.41
CA SER A 7 5.75 -4.45 22.49
C SER A 7 6.53 -4.84 23.76
N ASP A 8 5.83 -5.07 24.88
CA ASP A 8 6.42 -5.48 26.16
C ASP A 8 6.98 -6.91 26.17
N ARG A 9 6.51 -7.79 25.27
CA ARG A 9 6.94 -9.20 25.18
C ARG A 9 8.29 -9.44 24.49
N GLY A 10 9.14 -8.42 24.41
CA GLY A 10 10.55 -8.58 24.03
C GLY A 10 10.81 -8.62 22.53
N TRP A 11 9.92 -8.04 21.70
CA TRP A 11 10.25 -7.80 20.29
C TRP A 11 11.25 -6.64 20.19
N ARG A 12 12.54 -6.97 20.27
CA ARG A 12 13.67 -6.04 20.16
C ARG A 12 13.85 -5.53 18.72
N TRP A 13 12.94 -4.69 18.24
CA TRP A 13 13.07 -4.04 16.92
C TRP A 13 13.46 -2.56 16.97
N VAL A 14 13.57 -1.95 18.16
CA VAL A 14 14.03 -0.57 18.29
C VAL A 14 15.41 -0.55 18.95
N PRO A 15 16.49 -0.28 18.20
CA PRO A 15 17.78 -0.03 18.81
C PRO A 15 17.69 1.26 19.63
N ALA A 16 17.98 1.16 20.92
CA ALA A 16 17.91 2.27 21.89
C ALA A 16 18.92 3.41 21.64
N ARG A 17 19.56 3.49 20.46
CA ARG A 17 20.50 4.55 20.09
C ARG A 17 20.40 4.84 18.59
N VAL A 18 19.75 5.94 18.25
CA VAL A 18 19.55 6.48 16.88
C VAL A 18 20.88 6.90 16.18
N GLY A 19 22.05 6.62 16.78
CA GLY A 19 23.35 7.09 16.27
C GLY A 19 24.28 6.04 15.66
N ALA A 20 24.03 4.74 15.87
CA ALA A 20 25.01 3.71 15.51
C ALA A 20 24.36 2.39 15.05
N VAL A 21 23.52 2.44 14.02
CA VAL A 21 23.27 1.24 13.20
C VAL A 21 24.46 1.10 12.23
N SER A 22 25.63 0.86 12.82
CA SER A 22 26.85 0.52 12.09
C SER A 22 26.78 -0.97 11.82
N ALA A 23 26.56 -1.37 10.56
CA ALA A 23 27.00 -2.58 9.83
C ALA A 23 27.10 -3.98 10.51
N GLU A 24 26.78 -4.12 11.80
CA GLU A 24 27.13 -5.27 12.65
C GLU A 24 25.89 -6.09 12.99
N VAL A 25 24.70 -5.47 13.07
CA VAL A 25 23.40 -6.16 13.21
C VAL A 25 23.02 -6.97 11.97
N VAL A 26 23.62 -6.68 10.81
CA VAL A 26 23.34 -7.39 9.55
C VAL A 26 24.19 -8.68 9.40
N ARG A 27 25.14 -8.94 10.30
CA ARG A 27 26.01 -10.13 10.21
C ARG A 27 25.42 -11.39 10.84
N ASP A 28 24.34 -11.29 11.60
CA ASP A 28 23.68 -12.44 12.20
C ASP A 28 22.43 -12.80 11.40
N THR A 29 22.63 -13.29 10.17
CA THR A 29 21.55 -13.93 9.43
C THR A 29 21.55 -15.40 9.80
N ASP A 30 20.98 -15.70 10.97
CA ASP A 30 20.35 -16.98 11.20
C ASP A 30 19.48 -17.28 9.97
N VAL A 31 19.76 -18.40 9.31
CA VAL A 31 18.88 -18.93 8.26
C VAL A 31 17.47 -18.95 8.88
N PRO A 32 16.44 -18.35 8.23
CA PRO A 32 15.10 -18.31 8.79
C PRO A 32 14.70 -19.73 9.19
N THR A 33 14.57 -19.97 10.50
CA THR A 33 14.18 -21.28 10.98
C THR A 33 12.79 -21.58 10.43
N PRO A 34 12.58 -22.73 9.79
CA PRO A 34 11.27 -23.05 9.25
C PRO A 34 10.28 -23.09 10.41
N LEU A 35 9.14 -22.40 10.25
CA LEU A 35 8.08 -22.34 11.24
C LEU A 35 7.74 -23.74 11.77
N ALA A 36 7.41 -23.86 13.05
CA ALA A 36 6.91 -25.12 13.58
C ALA A 36 5.57 -25.49 12.91
N ALA A 37 5.24 -26.78 12.87
CA ALA A 37 3.96 -27.23 12.31
C ALA A 37 2.75 -26.59 13.03
N GLN A 38 2.88 -26.38 14.34
CA GLN A 38 1.88 -25.71 15.16
C GLN A 38 1.70 -24.24 14.80
N GLU A 39 2.79 -23.50 14.58
CA GLU A 39 2.74 -22.07 14.17
C GLU A 39 2.10 -21.93 12.79
N ARG A 40 2.43 -22.81 11.85
CA ARG A 40 1.76 -22.85 10.53
C ARG A 40 0.26 -23.07 10.65
N LEU A 41 -0.16 -24.01 11.50
CA LEU A 41 -1.58 -24.26 11.75
C LEU A 41 -2.27 -23.05 12.37
N GLN A 42 -1.66 -22.42 13.36
CA GLN A 42 -2.19 -21.21 14.00
C GLN A 42 -2.33 -20.06 13.00
N LEU A 43 -1.32 -19.82 12.15
CA LEU A 43 -1.40 -18.84 11.08
C LEU A 43 -2.52 -19.16 10.09
N ALA A 44 -2.63 -20.42 9.65
CA ALA A 44 -3.70 -20.84 8.74
C ALA A 44 -5.09 -20.60 9.33
N VAL A 45 -5.29 -20.92 10.62
CA VAL A 45 -6.55 -20.66 11.34
C VAL A 45 -6.84 -19.16 11.42
N LEU A 46 -5.84 -18.33 11.75
CA LEU A 46 -6.01 -16.88 11.80
C LEU A 46 -6.32 -16.29 10.42
N THR A 47 -5.70 -16.80 9.35
CA THR A 47 -6.00 -16.40 7.97
C THR A 47 -7.43 -16.77 7.59
N ALA A 48 -7.85 -18.02 7.87
CA ALA A 48 -9.20 -18.47 7.57
C ALA A 48 -10.25 -17.67 8.35
N TRP A 49 -9.99 -17.40 9.62
CA TRP A 49 -10.85 -16.57 10.47
C TRP A 49 -10.96 -15.13 9.93
N SER A 50 -9.83 -14.53 9.55
CA SER A 50 -9.81 -13.18 8.98
C SER A 50 -10.60 -13.10 7.68
N LEU A 51 -10.48 -14.11 6.81
CA LEU A 51 -11.27 -14.22 5.59
C LEU A 51 -12.77 -14.36 5.90
N ALA A 52 -13.14 -15.19 6.87
CA ALA A 52 -14.53 -15.34 7.29
C ALA A 52 -15.10 -14.01 7.81
N CYS A 53 -14.35 -13.27 8.63
CA CYS A 53 -14.75 -11.94 9.10
C CYS A 53 -14.87 -10.93 7.95
N ALA A 54 -13.93 -10.93 6.99
CA ALA A 54 -13.98 -10.03 5.83
C ALA A 54 -15.19 -10.31 4.93
N LEU A 55 -15.57 -11.59 4.77
CA LEU A 55 -16.71 -12.01 3.95
C LEU A 55 -18.05 -11.99 4.68
N ALA A 56 -18.05 -11.82 6.01
CA ALA A 56 -19.27 -11.82 6.81
C ALA A 56 -20.24 -10.73 6.34
N TRP A 57 -19.74 -9.52 6.07
CA TRP A 57 -20.59 -8.41 5.66
C TRP A 57 -21.13 -8.56 4.22
N PRO A 58 -20.32 -8.89 3.19
CA PRO A 58 -20.84 -9.26 1.87
C PRO A 58 -21.88 -10.38 1.91
N ALA A 59 -21.66 -11.42 2.72
CA ALA A 59 -22.60 -12.54 2.86
C ALA A 59 -23.92 -12.12 3.51
N LEU A 60 -23.86 -11.30 4.57
CA LEU A 60 -25.07 -10.76 5.21
C LEU A 60 -25.83 -9.81 4.28
N ALA A 61 -25.13 -8.96 3.53
CA ALA A 61 -25.75 -8.08 2.54
C ALA A 61 -26.49 -8.88 1.46
N TRP A 62 -25.88 -9.96 0.96
CA TRP A 62 -26.54 -10.85 0.02
C TRP A 62 -27.74 -11.57 0.64
N ALA A 63 -27.59 -12.17 1.82
CA ALA A 63 -28.66 -12.92 2.49
C ALA A 63 -29.88 -12.05 2.82
N THR A 64 -29.67 -10.79 3.18
CA THR A 64 -30.74 -9.86 3.56
C THR A 64 -31.45 -9.22 2.37
N THR A 65 -30.73 -8.98 1.26
CA THR A 65 -31.28 -8.28 0.09
C THR A 65 -31.68 -9.22 -1.05
N GLY A 66 -31.21 -10.47 -1.04
CA GLY A 66 -31.33 -11.40 -2.17
C GLY A 66 -30.41 -11.07 -3.35
N ARG A 67 -29.61 -9.99 -3.26
CA ARG A 67 -28.74 -9.49 -4.33
C ARG A 67 -27.28 -9.77 -4.01
N MET A 68 -26.63 -10.59 -4.83
CA MET A 68 -25.21 -10.94 -4.65
C MET A 68 -24.28 -9.72 -4.76
N ASP A 69 -24.70 -8.70 -5.52
CA ASP A 69 -23.94 -7.47 -5.74
C ASP A 69 -24.21 -6.38 -4.70
N ALA A 70 -25.08 -6.61 -3.70
CA ALA A 70 -25.55 -5.58 -2.78
C ALA A 70 -24.41 -4.84 -2.07
N TYR A 71 -23.41 -5.58 -1.57
CA TYR A 71 -22.23 -4.99 -0.94
C TYR A 71 -21.44 -4.10 -1.90
N THR A 72 -21.02 -4.65 -3.04
CA THR A 72 -20.24 -3.91 -4.02
C THR A 72 -20.99 -2.72 -4.60
N ALA A 73 -22.32 -2.82 -4.77
CA ALA A 73 -23.16 -1.73 -5.23
C ALA A 73 -23.18 -0.56 -4.24
N THR A 74 -23.15 -0.82 -2.93
CA THR A 74 -23.00 0.25 -1.93
C THR A 74 -21.61 0.89 -1.97
N GLU A 75 -20.55 0.09 -2.14
CA GLU A 75 -19.19 0.59 -2.23
C GLU A 75 -18.94 1.44 -3.48
N THR A 76 -19.60 1.12 -4.60
CA THR A 76 -19.42 1.84 -5.87
C THR A 76 -20.52 2.85 -6.18
N ALA A 77 -21.49 3.04 -5.27
CA ALA A 77 -22.60 3.99 -5.44
C ALA A 77 -22.12 5.43 -5.75
N TRP A 78 -21.00 5.85 -5.16
CA TRP A 78 -20.41 7.18 -5.38
C TRP A 78 -19.56 7.28 -6.66
N ARG A 79 -19.19 6.15 -7.28
CA ARG A 79 -18.41 6.11 -8.52
C ARG A 79 -19.29 6.06 -9.77
N GLY A 80 -20.57 5.66 -9.63
CA GLY A 80 -21.51 5.53 -10.73
C GLY A 80 -21.23 4.36 -11.68
N SER A 81 -20.23 3.52 -11.39
CA SER A 81 -19.85 2.33 -12.16
C SER A 81 -19.78 1.09 -11.27
N HIS A 82 -19.84 -0.08 -11.89
CA HIS A 82 -19.67 -1.37 -11.20
C HIS A 82 -18.20 -1.61 -10.82
N LEU A 83 -17.98 -2.41 -9.79
CA LEU A 83 -16.64 -2.80 -9.36
C LEU A 83 -15.99 -3.71 -10.43
N ALA A 84 -15.05 -3.17 -11.18
CA ALA A 84 -14.22 -3.93 -12.11
C ALA A 84 -12.77 -3.94 -11.61
N PRO A 85 -12.21 -5.09 -11.17
CA PRO A 85 -10.84 -5.15 -10.71
C PRO A 85 -9.86 -4.62 -11.75
N PHE A 86 -8.84 -3.87 -11.32
CA PHE A 86 -7.76 -3.30 -12.14
C PHE A 86 -8.18 -2.21 -13.15
N GLN A 87 -9.43 -2.23 -13.62
CA GLN A 87 -9.99 -1.28 -14.60
C GLN A 87 -9.78 0.20 -14.21
N PRO A 88 -9.91 0.63 -12.93
CA PRO A 88 -9.71 2.02 -12.56
C PRO A 88 -8.31 2.56 -12.91
N TRP A 89 -7.28 1.73 -12.82
CA TRP A 89 -5.91 2.14 -13.14
C TRP A 89 -5.72 2.44 -14.62
N PHE A 90 -6.33 1.65 -15.51
CA PHE A 90 -6.30 1.91 -16.95
C PHE A 90 -7.04 3.19 -17.31
N THR A 91 -8.26 3.35 -16.79
CA THR A 91 -9.10 4.51 -17.09
C THR A 91 -8.48 5.80 -16.58
N ARG A 92 -8.01 5.82 -15.33
CA ARG A 92 -7.39 7.02 -14.76
C ARG A 92 -6.07 7.34 -15.45
N ALA A 93 -5.22 6.36 -15.75
CA ALA A 93 -3.95 6.62 -16.44
C ALA A 93 -4.17 7.37 -17.77
N GLY A 94 -5.22 7.01 -18.52
CA GLY A 94 -5.65 7.75 -19.72
C GLY A 94 -6.07 9.19 -19.44
N TRP A 95 -6.77 9.46 -18.33
CA TRP A 95 -7.18 10.82 -17.96
C TRP A 95 -5.99 11.73 -17.62
N TRP A 96 -4.92 11.16 -17.07
CA TRP A 96 -3.73 11.93 -16.67
C TRP A 96 -2.87 12.36 -17.87
N VAL A 97 -2.71 11.49 -18.87
CA VAL A 97 -1.69 11.69 -19.91
C VAL A 97 -2.18 11.38 -21.34
N GLY A 98 -3.48 11.13 -21.50
CA GLY A 98 -4.12 10.70 -22.74
C GLY A 98 -4.09 9.18 -22.95
N ASP A 99 -5.01 8.66 -23.76
CA ASP A 99 -5.24 7.21 -23.92
C ASP A 99 -4.00 6.43 -24.38
N HIS A 100 -3.16 7.03 -25.24
CA HIS A 100 -1.95 6.38 -25.75
C HIS A 100 -0.81 6.35 -24.71
N LEU A 101 -0.65 7.42 -23.93
CA LEU A 101 0.44 7.52 -22.96
C LEU A 101 0.04 6.96 -21.57
N GLY A 102 -1.25 6.79 -21.31
CA GLY A 102 -1.77 6.15 -20.10
C GLY A 102 -1.26 4.72 -19.92
N TRP A 103 -1.18 3.94 -21.01
CA TRP A 103 -0.57 2.61 -20.97
C TRP A 103 0.91 2.64 -20.59
N ALA A 104 1.68 3.56 -21.17
CA ALA A 104 3.08 3.72 -20.84
C ALA A 104 3.28 4.12 -19.37
N LEU A 105 2.46 5.04 -18.86
CA LEU A 105 2.47 5.44 -17.46
C LEU A 105 2.16 4.26 -16.53
N LEU A 106 1.10 3.51 -16.82
CA LEU A 106 0.70 2.36 -16.01
C LEU A 106 1.82 1.30 -15.96
N MET A 107 2.40 0.97 -17.12
CA MET A 107 3.51 0.02 -17.18
C MET A 107 4.74 0.52 -16.41
N ALA A 108 5.04 1.82 -16.46
CA ALA A 108 6.12 2.41 -15.68
C ALA A 108 5.86 2.30 -14.17
N VAL A 109 4.65 2.60 -13.71
CA VAL A 109 4.26 2.47 -12.29
C VAL A 109 4.34 1.02 -11.82
N LEU A 110 3.85 0.08 -12.63
CA LEU A 110 3.94 -1.36 -12.33
C LEU A 110 5.39 -1.83 -12.27
N ALA A 111 6.23 -1.42 -13.22
CA ALA A 111 7.65 -1.76 -13.22
C ALA A 111 8.37 -1.20 -12.00
N LEU A 112 8.15 0.07 -11.65
CA LEU A 112 8.74 0.69 -10.45
C LEU A 112 8.29 -0.03 -9.17
N THR A 113 7.01 -0.39 -9.09
CA THR A 113 6.46 -1.11 -7.94
C THR A 113 7.05 -2.52 -7.83
N ALA A 114 7.18 -3.24 -8.95
CA ALA A 114 7.82 -4.55 -8.98
C ALA A 114 9.30 -4.49 -8.59
N LEU A 115 10.04 -3.48 -9.06
CA LEU A 115 11.43 -3.24 -8.67
C LEU A 115 11.54 -2.92 -7.17
N ALA A 116 10.64 -2.09 -6.64
CA ALA A 116 10.61 -1.73 -5.23
C ALA A 116 10.33 -2.96 -4.35
N LEU A 117 9.35 -3.78 -4.72
CA LEU A 117 9.02 -5.05 -4.05
C LEU A 117 10.12 -6.12 -4.20
N GLY A 118 10.86 -6.08 -5.31
CA GLY A 118 12.00 -6.94 -5.60
C GLY A 118 13.29 -6.51 -4.91
N SER A 119 13.34 -5.32 -4.32
CA SER A 119 14.56 -4.74 -3.75
C SER A 119 15.10 -5.59 -2.58
N ARG A 120 16.44 -5.72 -2.52
CA ARG A 120 17.11 -6.38 -1.39
C ARG A 120 16.81 -5.70 -0.07
N ALA A 121 16.67 -4.37 -0.10
CA ALA A 121 16.37 -3.57 1.08
C ALA A 121 15.00 -3.94 1.70
N LEU A 122 13.95 -4.12 0.87
CA LEU A 122 12.65 -4.54 1.39
C LEU A 122 12.69 -5.98 1.90
N ARG A 123 13.35 -6.89 1.16
CA ARG A 123 13.48 -8.30 1.58
C ARG A 123 14.24 -8.43 2.90
N ALA A 124 15.18 -7.53 3.18
CA ALA A 124 15.92 -7.51 4.44
C ALA A 124 15.07 -7.09 5.66
N LEU A 125 13.90 -6.46 5.47
CA LEU A 125 12.97 -6.18 6.57
C LEU A 125 12.22 -7.42 7.08
N GLY A 126 12.37 -8.56 6.41
CA GLY A 126 11.76 -9.81 6.80
C GLY A 126 10.47 -10.14 6.03
N PRO A 127 10.00 -11.40 6.14
CA PRO A 127 8.88 -11.91 5.35
C PRO A 127 7.55 -11.25 5.70
N GLU A 128 7.35 -10.82 6.96
CA GLU A 128 6.11 -10.18 7.41
C GLU A 128 5.89 -8.82 6.72
N ALA A 129 6.89 -7.93 6.79
CA ALA A 129 6.85 -6.62 6.15
C ALA A 129 6.73 -6.73 4.63
N TRP A 130 7.44 -7.67 4.02
CA TRP A 130 7.35 -7.91 2.58
C TRP A 130 5.96 -8.41 2.15
N THR A 131 5.39 -9.37 2.89
CA THR A 131 4.07 -9.93 2.59
C THR A 131 2.97 -8.89 2.76
N TRP A 132 3.08 -8.03 3.79
CA TRP A 132 2.20 -6.88 3.97
C TRP A 132 2.27 -5.92 2.78
N CYS A 133 3.48 -5.49 2.38
CA CYS A 133 3.65 -4.58 1.25
C CYS A 133 3.11 -5.19 -0.05
N LEU A 134 3.40 -6.46 -0.31
CA LEU A 134 2.90 -7.15 -1.50
C LEU A 134 1.36 -7.21 -1.49
N GLY A 135 0.77 -7.70 -0.40
CA GLY A 135 -0.69 -7.84 -0.29
C GLY A 135 -1.40 -6.49 -0.40
N TYR A 136 -0.85 -5.45 0.22
CA TYR A 136 -1.42 -4.11 0.17
C TYR A 136 -1.30 -3.46 -1.21
N VAL A 137 -0.16 -3.61 -1.91
CA VAL A 137 -0.02 -3.18 -3.31
C VAL A 137 -1.02 -3.88 -4.21
N LEU A 138 -1.16 -5.21 -4.08
CA LEU A 138 -2.13 -5.97 -4.88
C LEU A 138 -3.57 -5.51 -4.61
N TYR A 139 -3.91 -5.23 -3.35
CA TYR A 139 -5.20 -4.66 -2.97
C TYR A 139 -5.46 -3.30 -3.64
N LEU A 140 -4.49 -2.38 -3.58
CA LEU A 140 -4.61 -1.08 -4.25
C LEU A 140 -4.73 -1.25 -5.77
N LEU A 141 -3.95 -2.15 -6.37
CA LEU A 141 -4.00 -2.37 -7.80
C LEU A 141 -5.36 -2.93 -8.24
N ALA A 142 -5.95 -3.83 -7.46
CA ALA A 142 -7.23 -4.45 -7.77
C ALA A 142 -8.42 -3.49 -7.59
N PHE A 143 -8.52 -2.79 -6.46
CA PHE A 143 -9.77 -2.12 -6.06
C PHE A 143 -9.69 -0.60 -6.02
N PHE A 144 -8.47 -0.04 -5.92
CA PHE A 144 -8.32 1.41 -5.75
C PHE A 144 -8.46 2.15 -7.08
N ASP A 145 -9.15 3.28 -7.01
CA ASP A 145 -9.26 4.23 -8.10
C ASP A 145 -8.25 5.37 -7.85
N PRO A 146 -7.15 5.46 -8.64
CA PRO A 146 -6.04 6.38 -8.38
C PRO A 146 -6.46 7.84 -8.56
N THR A 147 -6.99 8.37 -7.47
CA THR A 147 -7.52 9.72 -7.26
C THR A 147 -6.58 10.51 -6.34
N THR A 148 -6.96 11.75 -6.01
CA THR A 148 -6.17 12.65 -5.15
C THR A 148 -5.84 12.09 -3.77
N SER A 149 -6.56 11.08 -3.28
CA SER A 149 -6.28 10.41 -2.01
C SER A 149 -5.16 9.36 -2.07
N LEU A 150 -4.54 9.13 -3.23
CA LEU A 150 -3.50 8.11 -3.41
C LEU A 150 -2.39 8.23 -2.36
N PHE A 151 -1.86 9.44 -2.11
CA PHE A 151 -0.78 9.64 -1.13
C PHE A 151 -1.13 9.19 0.28
N ARG A 152 -2.38 9.41 0.71
CA ARG A 152 -2.86 8.95 2.02
C ARG A 152 -2.90 7.42 2.08
N LEU A 153 -3.26 6.78 0.98
CA LEU A 153 -3.29 5.33 0.87
C LEU A 153 -1.92 4.72 0.64
N LEU A 154 -0.87 5.49 0.37
CA LEU A 154 0.49 4.96 0.36
C LEU A 154 1.11 4.89 1.77
N LEU A 155 0.46 5.48 2.79
CA LEU A 155 0.98 5.47 4.17
C LEU A 155 1.21 4.06 4.74
N PRO A 156 0.35 3.06 4.50
CA PRO A 156 0.63 1.69 4.98
C PRO A 156 1.82 1.00 4.29
N LEU A 157 2.39 1.62 3.24
CA LEU A 157 3.66 1.21 2.61
C LEU A 157 4.88 1.90 3.24
N THR A 158 4.78 2.39 4.48
CA THR A 158 5.93 2.90 5.24
C THR A 158 7.11 1.91 5.34
N PRO A 159 6.95 0.57 5.42
CA PRO A 159 8.10 -0.33 5.40
C PRO A 159 8.89 -0.24 4.09
N LEU A 160 8.19 -0.08 2.96
CA LEU A 160 8.80 0.12 1.66
C LEU A 160 9.57 1.44 1.59
N ALA A 161 8.96 2.52 2.09
CA ALA A 161 9.61 3.83 2.15
C ALA A 161 10.88 3.79 3.02
N TRP A 162 10.81 3.10 4.16
CA TRP A 162 11.96 2.91 5.05
C TRP A 162 13.08 2.10 4.40
N ALA A 163 12.74 0.99 3.73
CA ALA A 163 13.69 0.16 3.01
C ALA A 163 14.45 0.98 1.95
N LEU A 164 13.72 1.75 1.13
CA LEU A 164 14.32 2.59 0.10
C LEU A 164 15.20 3.71 0.71
N ALA A 165 14.72 4.37 1.77
CA ALA A 165 15.50 5.41 2.45
C ALA A 165 16.78 4.86 3.10
N SER A 166 16.74 3.64 3.65
CA SER A 166 17.89 2.98 4.26
C SER A 166 18.99 2.61 3.26
N ALA A 167 18.62 2.39 1.99
CA ALA A 167 19.56 2.13 0.91
C ALA A 167 20.25 3.39 0.37
N CYS A 168 19.78 4.59 0.76
CA CYS A 168 20.31 5.87 0.29
C CYS A 168 21.37 6.47 1.25
N THR A 169 22.33 7.20 0.68
CA THR A 169 23.26 8.04 1.45
C THR A 169 22.50 9.16 2.19
N LYS A 170 23.14 9.85 3.15
CA LYS A 170 22.50 11.01 3.84
C LYS A 170 22.03 12.08 2.85
N GLN A 171 22.84 12.38 1.84
CA GLN A 171 22.49 13.32 0.76
C GLN A 171 21.34 12.78 -0.09
N GLY A 172 21.34 11.48 -0.43
CA GLY A 172 20.24 10.85 -1.16
C GLY A 172 18.92 10.87 -0.40
N ARG A 173 18.95 10.65 0.92
CA ARG A 173 17.78 10.76 1.79
C ARG A 173 17.23 12.19 1.84
N LEU A 174 18.10 13.19 1.95
CA LEU A 174 17.70 14.59 1.94
C LEU A 174 17.13 14.98 0.57
N ALA A 175 17.78 14.57 -0.52
CA ALA A 175 17.29 14.81 -1.87
C ALA A 175 15.91 14.15 -2.10
N LEU A 176 15.72 12.92 -1.64
CA LEU A 176 14.43 12.23 -1.68
C LEU A 176 13.37 12.97 -0.88
N ALA A 177 13.68 13.41 0.34
CA ALA A 177 12.76 14.19 1.16
C ALA A 177 12.37 15.51 0.50
N CYS A 178 13.35 16.24 -0.05
CA CYS A 178 13.11 17.47 -0.81
C CYS A 178 12.26 17.20 -2.06
N ALA A 179 12.51 16.11 -2.78
CA ALA A 179 11.72 15.72 -3.95
C ALA A 179 10.28 15.36 -3.56
N CYS A 180 10.07 14.67 -2.43
CA CYS A 180 8.72 14.40 -1.92
C CYS A 180 7.98 15.68 -1.52
N LEU A 181 8.67 16.62 -0.85
CA LEU A 181 8.09 17.91 -0.46
C LEU A 181 7.77 18.79 -1.67
N ALA A 182 8.69 18.86 -2.64
CA ALA A 182 8.46 19.56 -3.90
C ALA A 182 7.32 18.92 -4.70
N GLY A 183 7.29 17.58 -4.76
CA GLY A 183 6.21 16.82 -5.39
C GLY A 183 4.86 17.06 -4.74
N GLN A 184 4.80 17.15 -3.40
CA GLN A 184 3.58 17.53 -2.66
C GLN A 184 3.13 18.95 -3.03
N ALA A 185 4.05 19.92 -3.02
CA ALA A 185 3.72 21.31 -3.38
C ALA A 185 3.23 21.41 -4.83
N LEU A 186 3.93 20.78 -5.77
CA LEU A 186 3.54 20.72 -7.18
C LEU A 186 2.17 20.04 -7.34
N TRP A 187 1.93 18.93 -6.64
CA TRP A 187 0.66 18.22 -6.69
C TRP A 187 -0.50 19.07 -6.17
N ILE A 188 -0.32 19.72 -5.02
CA ILE A 188 -1.34 20.58 -4.42
C ILE A 188 -1.65 21.74 -5.37
N SER A 189 -0.63 22.43 -5.87
CA SER A 189 -0.81 23.54 -6.82
C SER A 189 -1.51 23.08 -8.09
N TRP A 190 -1.08 21.96 -8.67
CA TRP A 190 -1.65 21.43 -9.90
C TRP A 190 -3.11 20.99 -9.73
N VAL A 191 -3.44 20.27 -8.64
CA VAL A 191 -4.84 19.90 -8.33
C VAL A 191 -5.69 21.14 -8.11
N TRP A 192 -5.16 22.13 -7.40
CA TRP A 192 -5.88 23.38 -7.11
C TRP A 192 -6.15 24.18 -8.39
N ASP A 193 -5.15 24.33 -9.25
CA ASP A 193 -5.29 24.96 -10.56
C ASP A 193 -6.28 24.20 -11.44
N TYR A 194 -6.22 22.87 -11.48
CA TYR A 194 -7.18 22.04 -12.22
C TYR A 194 -8.62 22.21 -11.69
N SER A 195 -8.80 22.32 -10.37
CA SER A 195 -10.11 22.56 -9.74
C SER A 195 -10.62 24.00 -9.87
N SER A 196 -9.73 24.96 -10.20
CA SER A 196 -10.10 26.37 -10.44
C SER A 196 -10.62 26.62 -11.86
N ILE A 197 -10.43 25.67 -12.77
CA ILE A 197 -10.95 25.73 -14.14
C ILE A 197 -12.40 25.22 -14.13
N SER A 198 -13.33 26.18 -14.00
CA SER A 198 -14.79 26.07 -14.17
C SER A 198 -15.61 25.33 -13.09
N ILE A 199 -15.84 26.03 -11.97
CA ILE A 199 -17.12 25.88 -11.26
C ILE A 199 -18.15 26.69 -12.05
N LEU A 200 -18.75 26.08 -13.07
CA LEU A 200 -19.99 26.60 -13.66
C LEU A 200 -21.11 26.31 -12.65
N TRP A 201 -21.44 27.31 -11.83
CA TRP A 201 -22.70 27.32 -11.09
C TRP A 201 -23.83 27.28 -12.11
N VAL A 202 -24.46 26.12 -12.27
CA VAL A 202 -25.75 26.02 -12.94
C VAL A 202 -26.79 26.54 -11.93
N PRO A 203 -27.57 27.59 -12.26
CA PRO A 203 -28.56 28.17 -11.37
C PRO A 203 -29.71 27.21 -11.04
#